data_AF-A0A925X2G6-F1
#
_entry.id   AF-A0A925X2G6-F1
#
_cell.length_a   1.000
_cell.length_b   1.000
_cell.length_c   1.000
_cell.angle_alpha   90.00
_cell.angle_beta   90.00
_cell.angle_gamma   90.00
#
_symmetry.space_group_name_H-M   'P 1'
#
loop_
_entity.id
_entity.type
_entity.pdbx_description
1 polymer ?
#
loop_
_entity_poly.entity_id
_entity_poly.type
_entity_poly.pdbx_seq_one_letter_code
_entity_poly.pdbx_strand_id
1 'polypeptide(L)'
;MIYIFDTTGNCRIDRGRTDGVAKSVAALRQSCARLTLGLTLVAVAFIALVTASFAHAAGLPANVVQSLSPPADTITQYIAQAMIDLKSPDPAKQQAGRDALINFVAPAPNPPQPSPTFMSVYSQTLNAQLASIANAPDLRTRLNAAIAVAKVSEKNDNEKLVPTITALLNDKSEAVAIWGMKAAKFVIPRGAEGAKLITQVVAAAQRFPSSTTIAYQALISGPGPSAPVIDAIHLLMKARIDLYNTEIPPDPLAEFPAMLQLVDTKWWNAQNAAQQQKTIQLLTHLASVAGQRVVLNDTAENRDAMSSMIKKISGSIGAIAINTNKPALENKMNELTKGLGKTMTAQQIAAVGAGMVTAIRAEYSTVGPPPTLAATNPAPATTKAGAP
;
A
#
# COMPACT_ATOMS: atom_id res chain seq x y z
N MET A 1 -37.38 -44.59 10.26
CA MET A 1 -36.18 -45.39 10.55
C MET A 1 -35.08 -44.38 10.86
N ILE A 2 -34.75 -44.19 12.12
CA ILE A 2 -33.77 -43.17 12.54
C ILE A 2 -32.49 -43.92 12.89
N TYR A 3 -31.38 -43.54 12.26
CA TYR A 3 -30.05 -44.04 12.58
C TYR A 3 -29.40 -43.07 13.55
N ILE A 4 -28.95 -43.60 14.69
CA ILE A 4 -28.21 -42.83 15.70
C ILE A 4 -26.82 -43.44 15.77
N PHE A 5 -25.81 -42.59 15.62
CA PHE A 5 -24.41 -42.96 15.74
C PHE A 5 -23.92 -42.52 17.12
N ASP A 6 -23.29 -43.44 17.85
CA ASP A 6 -22.59 -43.08 19.08
C ASP A 6 -21.19 -42.53 18.79
N THR A 7 -20.53 -41.98 19.82
CA THR A 7 -19.20 -41.37 19.74
C THR A 7 -18.08 -42.35 19.42
N THR A 8 -18.38 -43.64 19.23
CA THR A 8 -17.44 -44.68 18.77
C THR A 8 -17.74 -45.18 17.35
N GLY A 9 -18.73 -44.61 16.67
CA GLY A 9 -19.00 -44.87 15.25
C GLY A 9 -19.77 -46.16 14.95
N ASN A 10 -20.35 -46.82 15.96
CA ASN A 10 -21.17 -48.01 15.74
C ASN A 10 -22.65 -47.66 15.51
N CYS A 11 -23.26 -48.32 14.53
CA CYS A 11 -24.64 -48.10 14.12
C CYS A 11 -25.56 -49.17 14.74
N ARG A 12 -26.56 -48.75 15.54
CA ARG A 12 -27.57 -49.64 16.14
C ARG A 12 -28.97 -49.24 15.70
N ILE A 13 -29.80 -50.24 15.36
CA ILE A 13 -31.20 -50.06 14.96
C ILE A 13 -32.09 -50.27 16.18
N ASP A 14 -32.74 -49.21 16.66
CA ASP A 14 -33.72 -49.29 17.74
C ASP A 14 -35.12 -49.57 17.16
N ARG A 15 -35.78 -50.63 17.65
CA ARG A 15 -37.15 -51.01 17.31
C ARG A 15 -37.98 -51.06 18.59
N GLY A 16 -38.48 -49.92 19.01
CA GLY A 16 -39.42 -49.83 20.11
C GLY A 16 -40.32 -48.60 19.99
N ARG A 17 -41.61 -48.79 20.25
CA ARG A 17 -42.66 -47.77 20.49
C ARG A 17 -43.52 -47.36 19.27
N THR A 18 -44.58 -48.13 19.05
CA THR A 18 -45.63 -47.90 18.02
C THR A 18 -46.85 -47.11 18.49
N ASP A 19 -46.84 -46.49 19.67
CA ASP A 19 -48.06 -45.83 20.20
C ASP A 19 -48.14 -44.31 19.94
N GLY A 20 -47.19 -43.75 19.19
CA GLY A 20 -47.14 -42.30 18.88
C GLY A 20 -47.68 -41.90 17.50
N VAL A 21 -47.91 -42.86 16.59
CA VAL A 21 -48.09 -42.55 15.16
C VAL A 21 -49.45 -41.92 14.86
N ALA A 22 -50.50 -42.26 15.61
CA ALA A 22 -51.84 -41.70 15.38
C ALA A 22 -51.97 -40.21 15.77
N LYS A 23 -51.22 -39.73 16.78
CA LYS A 23 -51.23 -38.31 17.17
C LYS A 23 -50.34 -37.43 16.27
N SER A 24 -49.26 -37.99 15.70
CA SER A 24 -48.36 -37.24 14.81
C SER A 24 -48.94 -36.99 13.41
N VAL A 25 -49.80 -37.87 12.89
CA VAL A 25 -50.41 -37.66 11.56
C VAL A 25 -51.47 -36.56 11.57
N ALA A 26 -52.17 -36.35 12.69
CA ALA A 26 -53.12 -35.24 12.85
C ALA A 26 -52.41 -33.87 12.97
N ALA A 27 -51.25 -33.81 13.64
CA ALA A 27 -50.43 -32.60 13.75
C ALA A 27 -49.74 -32.23 12.42
N LEU A 28 -49.32 -33.21 11.62
CA LEU A 28 -48.71 -32.97 10.30
C LEU A 28 -49.71 -32.43 9.27
N ARG A 29 -50.99 -32.82 9.33
CA ARG A 29 -52.03 -32.27 8.43
C ARG A 29 -52.37 -30.80 8.71
N GLN A 30 -52.27 -30.34 9.97
CA GLN A 30 -52.45 -28.91 10.31
C GLN A 30 -51.23 -28.05 9.96
N SER A 31 -50.01 -28.61 10.00
CA SER A 31 -48.79 -27.91 9.58
C SER A 31 -48.65 -27.76 8.06
N CYS A 32 -49.14 -28.72 7.26
CA CYS A 32 -49.11 -28.59 5.79
C CYS A 32 -50.07 -27.53 5.24
N ALA A 33 -51.25 -27.32 5.85
CA ALA A 33 -52.19 -26.29 5.40
C ALA A 33 -51.73 -24.84 5.72
N ARG A 34 -50.91 -24.66 6.76
CA ARG A 34 -50.29 -23.35 7.09
C ARG A 34 -49.04 -23.07 6.26
N LEU A 35 -48.40 -24.09 5.68
CA LEU A 35 -47.24 -23.91 4.81
C LEU A 35 -47.63 -23.41 3.40
N THR A 36 -48.79 -23.79 2.86
CA THR A 36 -49.21 -23.42 1.49
C THR A 36 -49.73 -21.99 1.38
N LEU A 37 -50.34 -21.41 2.43
CA LEU A 37 -50.73 -20.00 2.46
C LEU A 37 -49.58 -19.05 2.89
N GLY A 38 -48.58 -19.54 3.63
CA GLY A 38 -47.38 -18.78 3.97
C GLY A 38 -46.40 -18.65 2.79
N LEU A 39 -46.32 -19.67 1.92
CA LEU A 39 -45.41 -19.66 0.76
C LEU A 39 -45.85 -18.69 -0.35
N THR A 40 -47.15 -18.46 -0.51
CA THR A 40 -47.68 -17.55 -1.55
C THR A 40 -47.56 -16.07 -1.16
N LEU A 41 -47.61 -15.74 0.13
CA LEU A 41 -47.37 -14.37 0.62
C LEU A 41 -45.87 -14.00 0.67
N VAL A 42 -44.99 -14.99 0.89
CA VAL A 42 -43.53 -14.78 0.77
C VAL A 42 -43.11 -14.69 -0.70
N ALA A 43 -43.76 -15.41 -1.62
CA ALA A 43 -43.43 -15.33 -3.06
C ALA A 43 -43.78 -13.97 -3.69
N VAL A 44 -44.87 -13.31 -3.27
CA VAL A 44 -45.23 -11.97 -3.79
C VAL A 44 -44.34 -10.86 -3.19
N ALA A 45 -43.88 -11.01 -1.94
CA ALA A 45 -42.89 -10.10 -1.36
C ALA A 45 -41.47 -10.28 -1.94
N PHE A 46 -41.13 -11.48 -2.42
CA PHE A 46 -39.84 -11.73 -3.08
C PHE A 46 -39.82 -11.26 -4.54
N ILE A 47 -40.95 -11.29 -5.25
CA ILE A 47 -41.03 -10.83 -6.65
C ILE A 47 -41.02 -9.28 -6.73
N ALA A 48 -41.49 -8.57 -5.72
CA ALA A 48 -41.36 -7.10 -5.63
C ALA A 48 -39.94 -6.63 -5.27
N LEU A 49 -39.06 -7.51 -4.80
CA LEU A 49 -37.67 -7.18 -4.45
C LEU A 49 -36.66 -7.41 -5.59
N VAL A 50 -37.09 -8.01 -6.72
CA VAL A 50 -36.19 -8.49 -7.79
C VAL A 50 -36.24 -7.61 -9.06
N THR A 51 -37.16 -6.65 -9.17
CA THR A 51 -37.22 -5.73 -10.33
C THR A 51 -36.52 -4.39 -10.13
N ALA A 52 -35.91 -4.17 -8.97
CA ALA A 52 -35.01 -3.06 -8.70
C ALA A 52 -33.62 -3.27 -9.36
N SER A 53 -33.58 -3.62 -10.64
CA SER A 53 -32.38 -3.45 -11.48
C SER A 53 -32.22 -1.96 -11.77
N PHE A 54 -31.96 -1.18 -10.72
CA PHE A 54 -31.74 0.26 -10.87
C PHE A 54 -30.44 0.48 -11.62
N ALA A 55 -30.57 1.17 -12.74
CA ALA A 55 -29.47 1.61 -13.55
C ALA A 55 -28.47 2.42 -12.70
N HIS A 56 -27.27 1.88 -12.51
CA HIS A 56 -26.08 2.66 -12.11
C HIS A 56 -25.81 3.85 -13.05
N ALA A 57 -26.49 3.91 -14.20
CA ALA A 57 -26.36 4.99 -15.18
C ALA A 57 -26.85 6.35 -14.67
N ALA A 58 -27.78 6.39 -13.71
CA ALA A 58 -28.22 7.65 -13.11
C ALA A 58 -27.29 7.99 -11.93
N GLY A 59 -26.29 8.84 -12.18
CA GLY A 59 -25.44 9.37 -11.13
C GLY A 59 -26.20 10.18 -10.07
N LEU A 60 -25.50 10.62 -9.02
CA LEU A 60 -26.08 11.55 -8.04
C LEU A 60 -26.52 12.85 -8.72
N PRO A 61 -27.73 13.37 -8.43
CA PRO A 61 -28.21 14.63 -8.97
C PRO A 61 -27.29 15.82 -8.63
N ALA A 62 -27.15 16.78 -9.54
CA ALA A 62 -26.29 17.96 -9.34
C ALA A 62 -26.64 18.75 -8.07
N ASN A 63 -27.93 18.87 -7.75
CA ASN A 63 -28.39 19.54 -6.52
C ASN A 63 -27.97 18.83 -5.24
N VAL A 64 -27.64 17.52 -5.28
CA VAL A 64 -27.07 16.77 -4.16
C VAL A 64 -25.57 17.03 -4.07
N VAL A 65 -24.87 16.92 -5.21
CA VAL A 65 -23.40 17.06 -5.31
C VAL A 65 -22.94 18.48 -4.93
N GLN A 66 -23.72 19.51 -5.27
CA GLN A 66 -23.42 20.91 -4.94
C GLN A 66 -24.01 21.38 -3.62
N SER A 67 -24.84 20.56 -2.95
CA SER A 67 -25.55 21.00 -1.75
C SER A 67 -24.59 21.35 -0.62
N LEU A 68 -24.87 22.44 0.11
CA LEU A 68 -24.21 22.75 1.38
C LEU A 68 -24.78 21.94 2.55
N SER A 69 -25.92 21.26 2.34
CA SER A 69 -26.56 20.33 3.27
C SER A 69 -27.02 19.09 2.50
N PRO A 70 -26.08 18.27 2.00
CA PRO A 70 -26.40 17.14 1.14
C PRO A 70 -27.20 16.07 1.92
N PRO A 71 -28.26 15.48 1.33
CA PRO A 71 -29.03 14.41 1.97
C PRO A 71 -28.18 13.15 2.15
N ALA A 72 -27.82 12.85 3.40
CA ALA A 72 -26.94 11.73 3.74
C ALA A 72 -27.50 10.36 3.31
N ASP A 73 -28.81 10.18 3.36
CA ASP A 73 -29.47 8.93 2.97
C ASP A 73 -29.33 8.66 1.47
N THR A 74 -29.46 9.69 0.62
CA THR A 74 -29.27 9.57 -0.83
C THR A 74 -27.83 9.15 -1.16
N ILE A 75 -26.85 9.77 -0.50
CA ILE A 75 -25.43 9.40 -0.65
C ILE A 75 -25.18 7.96 -0.18
N THR A 76 -25.80 7.58 0.94
CA THR A 76 -25.65 6.24 1.53
C THR A 76 -26.23 5.15 0.63
N GLN A 77 -27.44 5.36 0.09
CA GLN A 77 -28.05 4.43 -0.86
C GLN A 77 -27.22 4.29 -2.14
N TYR A 78 -26.70 5.41 -2.66
CA TYR A 78 -25.84 5.41 -3.83
C TYR A 78 -24.56 4.58 -3.60
N ILE A 79 -23.83 4.87 -2.52
CA ILE A 79 -22.61 4.14 -2.17
C ILE A 79 -22.93 2.67 -1.90
N ALA A 80 -24.00 2.35 -1.18
CA ALA A 80 -24.39 0.96 -0.91
C ALA A 80 -24.63 0.17 -2.21
N GLN A 81 -25.26 0.78 -3.21
CA GLN A 81 -25.50 0.14 -4.50
C GLN A 81 -24.17 -0.08 -5.27
N ALA A 82 -23.29 0.91 -5.29
CA ALA A 82 -21.96 0.76 -5.88
C ALA A 82 -21.14 -0.34 -5.19
N MET A 83 -21.32 -0.50 -3.88
CA MET A 83 -20.67 -1.54 -3.08
C MET A 83 -21.22 -2.95 -3.35
N ILE A 84 -22.49 -3.08 -3.73
CA ILE A 84 -23.07 -4.35 -4.19
C ILE A 84 -22.40 -4.76 -5.51
N ASP A 85 -22.31 -3.83 -6.46
CA ASP A 85 -21.68 -4.07 -7.76
C ASP A 85 -20.19 -4.37 -7.62
N LEU A 86 -19.49 -3.65 -6.73
CA LEU A 86 -18.09 -3.86 -6.41
C LEU A 86 -17.79 -5.25 -5.85
N LYS A 87 -18.73 -5.84 -5.08
CA LYS A 87 -18.64 -7.19 -4.50
C LYS A 87 -19.16 -8.28 -5.44
N SER A 88 -19.71 -7.92 -6.59
CA SER A 88 -20.22 -8.88 -7.58
C SER A 88 -19.11 -9.83 -8.06
N PRO A 89 -19.41 -11.10 -8.34
CA PRO A 89 -18.44 -11.98 -9.02
C PRO A 89 -18.22 -11.60 -10.50
N ASP A 90 -19.09 -10.78 -11.08
CA ASP A 90 -18.99 -10.30 -12.46
C ASP A 90 -17.96 -9.14 -12.57
N PRO A 91 -16.86 -9.32 -13.33
CA PRO A 91 -15.85 -8.28 -13.54
C PRO A 91 -16.38 -6.95 -14.05
N ALA A 92 -17.40 -6.96 -14.92
CA ALA A 92 -17.98 -5.74 -15.49
C ALA A 92 -18.72 -4.95 -14.42
N LYS A 93 -19.47 -5.64 -13.53
CA LYS A 93 -20.13 -5.01 -12.38
C LYS A 93 -19.11 -4.50 -11.36
N GLN A 94 -18.05 -5.24 -11.09
CA GLN A 94 -17.01 -4.75 -10.18
C GLN A 94 -16.37 -3.46 -10.68
N GLN A 95 -16.09 -3.38 -11.98
CA GLN A 95 -15.61 -2.17 -12.62
C GLN A 95 -16.64 -1.05 -12.53
N ALA A 96 -17.91 -1.31 -12.86
CA ALA A 96 -18.97 -0.31 -12.77
C ALA A 96 -19.14 0.24 -11.35
N GLY A 97 -19.11 -0.62 -10.33
CA GLY A 97 -19.16 -0.22 -8.92
C GLY A 97 -17.95 0.64 -8.52
N ARG A 98 -16.74 0.29 -8.98
CA ARG A 98 -15.55 1.12 -8.75
C ARG A 98 -15.68 2.49 -9.42
N ASP A 99 -16.05 2.51 -10.70
CA ASP A 99 -16.12 3.74 -11.47
C ASP A 99 -17.25 4.66 -10.94
N ALA A 100 -18.35 4.07 -10.48
CA ALA A 100 -19.43 4.75 -9.74
C ALA A 100 -18.92 5.47 -8.48
N LEU A 101 -18.03 4.84 -7.69
CA LEU A 101 -17.43 5.48 -6.52
C LEU A 101 -16.46 6.62 -6.87
N ILE A 102 -15.91 6.63 -8.08
CA ILE A 102 -14.89 7.61 -8.50
C ILE A 102 -15.52 8.82 -9.21
N ASN A 103 -16.54 8.60 -10.04
CA ASN A 103 -17.01 9.60 -11.00
C ASN A 103 -17.53 10.91 -10.36
N PHE A 104 -17.99 10.89 -9.10
CA PHE A 104 -18.51 12.09 -8.42
C PHE A 104 -17.45 12.95 -7.77
N VAL A 105 -16.22 12.45 -7.66
CA VAL A 105 -15.11 13.22 -7.09
C VAL A 105 -14.23 13.83 -8.18
N ALA A 106 -14.36 13.38 -9.43
CA ALA A 106 -13.58 13.88 -10.53
C ALA A 106 -14.18 15.22 -11.02
N PRO A 107 -13.35 16.27 -11.20
CA PRO A 107 -13.78 17.48 -11.89
C PRO A 107 -14.00 17.13 -13.36
N ALA A 108 -15.24 16.85 -13.77
CA ALA A 108 -15.56 16.76 -15.18
C ALA A 108 -15.77 18.18 -15.76
N PRO A 109 -15.45 18.43 -17.04
CA PRO A 109 -15.48 19.77 -17.63
C PRO A 109 -16.85 20.46 -17.58
N ASN A 110 -17.92 19.65 -17.51
CA ASN A 110 -19.32 20.06 -17.39
C ASN A 110 -20.10 18.89 -16.74
N PRO A 111 -19.90 18.68 -15.44
CA PRO A 111 -20.89 19.03 -14.43
C PRO A 111 -20.28 19.84 -13.27
N PRO A 112 -21.12 20.41 -12.40
CA PRO A 112 -20.65 21.25 -11.32
C PRO A 112 -19.70 20.54 -10.33
N GLN A 113 -18.74 21.30 -9.82
CA GLN A 113 -17.80 20.85 -8.80
C GLN A 113 -18.53 20.44 -7.51
N PRO A 114 -18.16 19.30 -6.89
CA PRO A 114 -18.69 18.90 -5.59
C PRO A 114 -18.46 19.95 -4.51
N SER A 115 -19.46 20.20 -3.67
CA SER A 115 -19.27 21.09 -2.53
C SER A 115 -18.33 20.44 -1.49
N PRO A 116 -17.56 21.24 -0.71
CA PRO A 116 -16.76 20.70 0.38
C PRO A 116 -17.58 19.89 1.41
N THR A 117 -18.80 20.33 1.71
CA THR A 117 -19.71 19.60 2.62
C THR A 117 -20.11 18.25 2.05
N PHE A 118 -20.46 18.18 0.76
CA PHE A 118 -20.71 16.93 0.06
C PHE A 118 -19.51 15.99 0.14
N MET A 119 -18.31 16.49 -0.16
CA MET A 119 -17.09 15.67 -0.14
C MET A 119 -16.78 15.12 1.27
N SER A 120 -17.07 15.88 2.32
CA SER A 120 -16.97 15.41 3.71
C SER A 120 -17.98 14.30 4.02
N VAL A 121 -19.27 14.51 3.74
CA VAL A 121 -20.33 13.51 3.97
C VAL A 121 -20.07 12.25 3.14
N TYR A 122 -19.73 12.41 1.86
CA TYR A 122 -19.40 11.32 0.95
C TYR A 122 -18.26 10.45 1.50
N SER A 123 -17.18 11.07 1.98
CA SER A 123 -16.03 10.31 2.51
C SER A 123 -16.32 9.63 3.83
N GLN A 124 -17.11 10.25 4.69
CA GLN A 124 -17.56 9.62 5.92
C GLN A 124 -18.41 8.37 5.63
N THR A 125 -19.37 8.50 4.71
CA THR A 125 -20.22 7.37 4.30
C THR A 125 -19.41 6.29 3.59
N LEU A 126 -18.50 6.67 2.70
CA LEU A 126 -17.60 5.74 2.00
C LEU A 126 -16.74 4.95 2.99
N ASN A 127 -16.12 5.64 3.96
CA ASN A 127 -15.32 5.02 5.01
C ASN A 127 -16.12 3.99 5.83
N ALA A 128 -17.37 4.31 6.19
CA ALA A 128 -18.24 3.41 6.95
C ALA A 128 -18.55 2.12 6.16
N GLN A 129 -18.83 2.25 4.86
CA GLN A 129 -19.20 1.12 3.99
C GLN A 129 -17.97 0.23 3.65
N LEU A 130 -16.82 0.84 3.43
CA LEU A 130 -15.58 0.16 3.04
C LEU A 130 -14.93 -0.65 4.17
N ALA A 131 -15.29 -0.41 5.43
CA ALA A 131 -14.82 -1.22 6.56
C ALA A 131 -15.10 -2.73 6.35
N SER A 132 -16.23 -3.06 5.69
CA SER A 132 -16.58 -4.45 5.34
C SER A 132 -15.76 -5.01 4.17
N ILE A 133 -15.27 -4.18 3.25
CA ILE A 133 -14.54 -4.62 2.06
C ILE A 133 -13.07 -4.86 2.34
N ALA A 134 -12.45 -4.16 3.29
CA ALA A 134 -11.05 -4.40 3.63
C ALA A 134 -10.77 -5.88 4.00
N ASN A 135 -11.79 -6.62 4.44
CA ASN A 135 -11.70 -8.04 4.77
C ASN A 135 -12.41 -8.97 3.77
N ALA A 136 -12.81 -8.47 2.60
CA ALA A 136 -13.47 -9.29 1.59
C ALA A 136 -12.52 -10.41 1.12
N PRO A 137 -12.98 -11.66 0.97
CA PRO A 137 -12.10 -12.77 0.57
C PRO A 137 -11.54 -12.58 -0.84
N ASP A 138 -12.32 -12.01 -1.75
CA ASP A 138 -11.92 -11.76 -3.13
C ASP A 138 -10.92 -10.60 -3.23
N LEU A 139 -9.72 -10.89 -3.77
CA LEU A 139 -8.67 -9.90 -3.97
C LEU A 139 -9.11 -8.79 -4.93
N ARG A 140 -9.87 -9.11 -5.98
CA ARG A 140 -10.26 -8.13 -6.99
C ARG A 140 -11.21 -7.07 -6.41
N THR A 141 -12.14 -7.50 -5.57
CA THR A 141 -13.01 -6.61 -4.77
C THR A 141 -12.18 -5.67 -3.89
N ARG A 142 -11.21 -6.20 -3.12
CA ARG A 142 -10.35 -5.36 -2.26
C ARG A 142 -9.51 -4.37 -3.06
N LEU A 143 -8.94 -4.81 -4.18
CA LEU A 143 -8.13 -3.98 -5.06
C LEU A 143 -8.96 -2.85 -5.70
N ASN A 144 -10.14 -3.15 -6.23
CA ASN A 144 -11.01 -2.12 -6.80
C ASN A 144 -11.47 -1.10 -5.74
N ALA A 145 -11.76 -1.53 -4.51
CA ALA A 145 -12.01 -0.62 -3.40
C ALA A 145 -10.81 0.28 -3.09
N ALA A 146 -9.60 -0.28 -3.06
CA ALA A 146 -8.38 0.49 -2.82
C ALA A 146 -8.14 1.55 -3.91
N ILE A 147 -8.40 1.20 -5.18
CA ILE A 147 -8.34 2.14 -6.30
C ILE A 147 -9.36 3.28 -6.10
N ALA A 148 -10.60 2.95 -5.75
CA ALA A 148 -11.64 3.95 -5.49
C ALA A 148 -11.23 4.90 -4.35
N VAL A 149 -10.74 4.37 -3.22
CA VAL A 149 -10.26 5.17 -2.08
C VAL A 149 -9.13 6.11 -2.47
N ALA A 150 -8.14 5.62 -3.22
CA ALA A 150 -7.02 6.44 -3.67
C ALA A 150 -7.49 7.57 -4.60
N LYS A 151 -8.44 7.29 -5.49
CA LYS A 151 -8.98 8.27 -6.43
C LYS A 151 -9.89 9.29 -5.76
N VAL A 152 -10.68 8.88 -4.77
CA VAL A 152 -11.43 9.80 -3.91
C VAL A 152 -10.47 10.68 -3.10
N SER A 153 -9.42 10.10 -2.51
CA SER A 153 -8.42 10.85 -1.74
C SER A 153 -7.66 11.87 -2.59
N GLU A 154 -7.36 11.53 -3.86
CA GLU A 154 -6.72 12.46 -4.81
C GLU A 154 -7.52 13.75 -5.02
N LYS A 155 -8.86 13.67 -4.92
CA LYS A 155 -9.78 14.77 -5.20
C LYS A 155 -10.38 15.39 -3.96
N ASN A 156 -10.16 14.79 -2.80
CA ASN A 156 -10.77 15.22 -1.56
C ASN A 156 -9.72 15.71 -0.57
N ASP A 157 -9.95 16.91 -0.06
CA ASP A 157 -9.11 17.52 0.96
C ASP A 157 -9.67 17.25 2.36
N ASN A 158 -9.72 15.98 2.78
CA ASN A 158 -10.13 15.64 4.15
C ASN A 158 -9.50 14.35 4.69
N GLU A 159 -9.59 14.21 6.01
CA GLU A 159 -9.03 13.09 6.79
C GLU A 159 -10.02 11.94 7.04
N LYS A 160 -11.25 12.00 6.51
CA LYS A 160 -12.31 11.04 6.85
C LYS A 160 -12.03 9.62 6.35
N LEU A 161 -11.12 9.46 5.40
CA LEU A 161 -10.70 8.17 4.84
C LEU A 161 -9.53 7.51 5.59
N VAL A 162 -8.96 8.14 6.63
CA VAL A 162 -7.82 7.58 7.39
C VAL A 162 -8.07 6.13 7.83
N PRO A 163 -9.20 5.76 8.46
CA PRO A 163 -9.43 4.38 8.92
C PRO A 163 -9.40 3.36 7.77
N THR A 164 -10.03 3.68 6.64
CA THR A 164 -10.01 2.81 5.46
C THR A 164 -8.60 2.71 4.89
N ILE A 165 -7.87 3.82 4.75
CA ILE A 165 -6.49 3.81 4.25
C ILE A 165 -5.58 2.97 5.16
N THR A 166 -5.73 3.09 6.48
CA THR A 166 -5.02 2.23 7.44
C THR A 166 -5.32 0.75 7.21
N ALA A 167 -6.58 0.38 6.97
CA ALA A 167 -6.93 -1.01 6.67
C ALA A 167 -6.29 -1.49 5.36
N LEU A 168 -6.31 -0.67 4.31
CA LEU A 168 -5.69 -1.00 3.01
C LEU A 168 -4.16 -1.13 3.10
N LEU A 169 -3.50 -0.25 3.87
CA LEU A 169 -2.07 -0.34 4.16
C LEU A 169 -1.71 -1.62 4.92
N ASN A 170 -2.66 -2.19 5.66
CA ASN A 170 -2.49 -3.44 6.40
C ASN A 170 -2.95 -4.70 5.64
N ASP A 171 -3.37 -4.56 4.37
CA ASP A 171 -3.77 -5.71 3.54
C ASP A 171 -2.58 -6.65 3.28
N LYS A 172 -2.88 -7.95 3.21
CA LYS A 172 -1.90 -9.02 2.93
C LYS A 172 -1.40 -9.01 1.49
N SER A 173 -2.15 -8.41 0.57
CA SER A 173 -1.78 -8.26 -0.83
C SER A 173 -1.00 -6.97 -1.03
N GLU A 174 0.20 -7.10 -1.61
CA GLU A 174 1.02 -5.95 -2.00
C GLU A 174 0.25 -4.98 -2.91
N ALA A 175 -0.51 -5.50 -3.89
CA ALA A 175 -1.25 -4.66 -4.83
C ALA A 175 -2.26 -3.75 -4.12
N VAL A 176 -2.94 -4.26 -3.09
CA VAL A 176 -3.90 -3.47 -2.29
C VAL A 176 -3.15 -2.43 -1.45
N ALA A 177 -2.06 -2.83 -0.79
CA ALA A 177 -1.25 -1.93 0.02
C ALA A 177 -0.62 -0.80 -0.80
N ILE A 178 -0.19 -1.05 -2.05
CA ILE A 178 0.28 -0.01 -2.99
C ILE A 178 -0.77 1.06 -3.22
N TRP A 179 -2.02 0.67 -3.44
CA TRP A 179 -3.12 1.62 -3.59
C TRP A 179 -3.45 2.33 -2.28
N GLY A 180 -3.31 1.66 -1.14
CA GLY A 180 -3.33 2.29 0.18
C GLY A 180 -2.27 3.40 0.33
N MET A 181 -1.02 3.14 -0.09
CA MET A 181 0.06 4.15 -0.08
C MET A 181 -0.23 5.31 -1.04
N LYS A 182 -0.76 5.02 -2.23
CA LYS A 182 -1.21 6.05 -3.18
C LYS A 182 -2.34 6.92 -2.61
N ALA A 183 -3.25 6.35 -1.82
CA ALA A 183 -4.28 7.12 -1.12
C ALA A 183 -3.66 7.98 0.00
N ALA A 184 -2.79 7.39 0.82
CA ALA A 184 -2.11 8.06 1.93
C ALA A 184 -1.34 9.31 1.47
N LYS A 185 -0.75 9.29 0.27
CA LYS A 185 -0.11 10.44 -0.38
C LYS A 185 -0.93 11.73 -0.28
N PHE A 186 -2.25 11.65 -0.44
CA PHE A 186 -3.13 12.83 -0.47
C PHE A 186 -3.72 13.19 0.88
N VAL A 187 -3.70 12.25 1.84
CA VAL A 187 -4.30 12.40 3.16
C VAL A 187 -3.27 12.74 4.25
N ILE A 188 -2.03 12.24 4.16
CA ILE A 188 -0.91 12.63 5.05
C ILE A 188 -0.76 14.15 5.21
N PRO A 189 -0.82 14.98 4.15
CA PRO A 189 -0.74 16.43 4.30
C PRO A 189 -1.88 17.06 5.11
N ARG A 190 -2.97 16.32 5.37
CA ARG A 190 -4.22 16.86 5.89
C ARG A 190 -4.26 16.53 7.37
N GLY A 191 -4.05 17.54 8.21
CA GLY A 191 -4.28 17.47 9.66
C GLY A 191 -3.50 16.40 10.44
N ALA A 192 -3.92 16.21 11.69
CA ALA A 192 -3.27 15.33 12.65
C ALA A 192 -3.65 13.85 12.47
N GLU A 193 -4.84 13.56 11.98
CA GLU A 193 -5.27 12.19 11.65
C GLU A 193 -4.55 11.68 10.42
N GLY A 194 -4.37 12.52 9.38
CA GLY A 194 -3.59 12.17 8.20
C GLY A 194 -2.15 11.83 8.54
N ALA A 195 -1.52 12.58 9.44
CA ALA A 195 -0.17 12.33 9.92
C ALA A 195 0.02 10.94 10.56
N LYS A 196 -1.04 10.33 11.12
CA LYS A 196 -0.97 8.96 11.68
C LYS A 196 -0.68 7.90 10.61
N LEU A 197 -0.92 8.20 9.33
CA LEU A 197 -0.62 7.29 8.22
C LEU A 197 0.88 7.15 7.93
N ILE A 198 1.73 8.07 8.42
CA ILE A 198 3.18 8.05 8.17
C ILE A 198 3.81 6.72 8.60
N THR A 199 3.54 6.28 9.83
CA THR A 199 4.09 5.02 10.37
C THR A 199 3.50 3.80 9.66
N GLN A 200 2.24 3.87 9.23
CA GLN A 200 1.57 2.81 8.49
C GLN A 200 2.14 2.64 7.07
N VAL A 201 2.50 3.74 6.40
CA VAL A 201 3.17 3.70 5.10
C VAL A 201 4.54 3.04 5.21
N VAL A 202 5.32 3.38 6.25
CA VAL A 202 6.62 2.73 6.49
C VAL A 202 6.44 1.23 6.76
N ALA A 203 5.50 0.85 7.61
CA ALA A 203 5.23 -0.56 7.90
C ALA A 203 4.82 -1.36 6.65
N ALA A 204 3.96 -0.77 5.80
CA ALA A 204 3.55 -1.39 4.54
C ALA A 204 4.73 -1.58 3.58
N ALA A 205 5.61 -0.59 3.45
CA ALA A 205 6.79 -0.66 2.59
C ALA A 205 7.84 -1.64 3.10
N GLN A 206 8.00 -1.77 4.41
CA GLN A 206 8.86 -2.79 5.02
C GLN A 206 8.32 -4.20 4.76
N ARG A 207 6.99 -4.38 4.79
CA ARG A 207 6.34 -5.66 4.46
C ARG A 207 6.43 -5.98 2.96
N PHE A 208 6.40 -4.97 2.10
CA PHE A 208 6.46 -5.11 0.65
C PHE A 208 7.59 -4.25 0.05
N PRO A 209 8.85 -4.73 0.09
CA PRO A 209 10.02 -3.93 -0.31
C PRO A 209 9.95 -3.37 -1.74
N SER A 210 9.33 -4.08 -2.68
CA SER A 210 9.09 -3.62 -4.06
C SER A 210 8.23 -2.37 -4.18
N SER A 211 7.48 -2.03 -3.13
CA SER A 211 6.59 -0.87 -3.09
C SER A 211 7.26 0.42 -2.56
N THR A 212 8.55 0.38 -2.26
CA THR A 212 9.25 1.49 -1.56
C THR A 212 9.20 2.82 -2.30
N THR A 213 9.35 2.81 -3.63
CA THR A 213 9.24 4.04 -4.44
C THR A 213 7.88 4.74 -4.23
N ILE A 214 6.80 3.97 -4.12
CA ILE A 214 5.46 4.51 -3.85
C ILE A 214 5.35 5.03 -2.42
N ALA A 215 5.97 4.36 -1.45
CA ALA A 215 6.00 4.81 -0.06
C ALA A 215 6.72 6.16 0.08
N TYR A 216 7.87 6.34 -0.58
CA TYR A 216 8.54 7.64 -0.60
C TYR A 216 7.69 8.71 -1.25
N GLN A 217 7.06 8.41 -2.39
CA GLN A 217 6.13 9.36 -3.02
C GLN A 217 4.99 9.77 -2.07
N ALA A 218 4.45 8.84 -1.28
CA ALA A 218 3.42 9.15 -0.30
C ALA A 218 3.94 10.08 0.81
N LEU A 219 5.13 9.81 1.34
CA LEU A 219 5.75 10.60 2.40
C LEU A 219 6.15 12.02 1.95
N ILE A 220 6.64 12.19 0.72
CA ILE A 220 7.18 13.49 0.25
C ILE A 220 6.14 14.41 -0.39
N SER A 221 4.92 13.93 -0.69
CA SER A 221 3.88 14.74 -1.35
C SER A 221 3.14 15.72 -0.43
N GLY A 222 3.60 15.88 0.81
CA GLY A 222 2.98 16.73 1.84
C GLY A 222 3.22 18.24 1.67
N PRO A 223 2.79 19.10 2.62
CA PRO A 223 2.99 20.56 2.55
C PRO A 223 4.47 20.98 2.65
N GLY A 224 5.36 20.04 2.93
CA GLY A 224 6.80 20.26 3.06
C GLY A 224 7.44 19.30 4.04
N PRO A 225 8.73 19.53 4.38
CA PRO A 225 9.42 18.75 5.39
C PRO A 225 8.75 18.93 6.75
N SER A 226 8.62 17.83 7.49
CA SER A 226 8.33 17.83 8.91
C SER A 226 9.20 16.76 9.58
N ALA A 227 9.51 16.93 10.87
CA ALA A 227 10.35 15.97 11.58
C ALA A 227 9.80 14.53 11.49
N PRO A 228 8.49 14.25 11.69
CA PRO A 228 7.96 12.90 11.55
C PRO A 228 8.13 12.30 10.15
N VAL A 229 8.00 13.11 9.10
CA VAL A 229 8.17 12.64 7.71
C VAL A 229 9.65 12.34 7.42
N ILE A 230 10.56 13.22 7.85
CA ILE A 230 12.01 13.00 7.72
C ILE A 230 12.42 11.70 8.43
N ASP A 231 11.97 11.52 9.68
CA ASP A 231 12.30 10.34 10.48
C ASP A 231 11.75 9.05 9.84
N ALA A 232 10.56 9.12 9.24
CA ALA A 232 9.96 8.01 8.51
C ALA A 232 10.75 7.64 7.23
N ILE A 233 11.21 8.64 6.47
CA ILE A 233 12.09 8.41 5.31
C ILE A 233 13.38 7.73 5.77
N HIS A 234 14.02 8.23 6.83
CA HIS A 234 15.23 7.61 7.38
C HIS A 234 15.01 6.17 7.85
N LEU A 235 13.87 5.89 8.47
CA LEU A 235 13.52 4.54 8.93
C LEU A 235 13.37 3.58 7.74
N LEU A 236 12.71 4.02 6.66
CA LEU A 236 12.54 3.22 5.45
C LEU A 236 13.87 2.99 4.72
N MET A 237 14.70 4.04 4.56
CA MET A 237 16.04 3.92 3.99
C MET A 237 16.90 2.93 4.78
N LYS A 238 16.87 3.01 6.12
CA LYS A 238 17.61 2.06 6.97
C LYS A 238 17.14 0.63 6.75
N ALA A 239 15.84 0.38 6.76
CA ALA A 239 15.30 -0.96 6.56
C ALA A 239 15.72 -1.55 5.21
N ARG A 240 15.79 -0.74 4.15
CA ARG A 240 16.28 -1.19 2.84
C ARG A 240 17.78 -1.37 2.75
N ILE A 241 18.57 -0.54 3.43
CA ILE A 241 20.00 -0.79 3.62
C ILE A 241 20.21 -2.15 4.31
N ASP A 242 19.38 -2.49 5.30
CA ASP A 242 19.48 -3.77 6.00
C ASP A 242 19.20 -4.98 5.08
N LEU A 243 18.35 -4.84 4.05
CA LEU A 243 18.13 -5.88 3.03
C LEU A 243 19.37 -6.16 2.18
N TYR A 244 20.27 -5.18 2.02
CA TYR A 244 21.55 -5.40 1.35
C TYR A 244 22.47 -6.36 2.11
N ASN A 245 22.13 -6.80 3.34
CA ASN A 245 22.82 -7.89 4.02
C ASN A 245 22.51 -9.27 3.43
N THR A 246 21.30 -9.49 2.92
CA THR A 246 20.86 -10.80 2.39
C THR A 246 20.76 -10.85 0.87
N GLU A 247 20.26 -9.80 0.22
CA GLU A 247 20.12 -9.74 -1.24
C GLU A 247 20.38 -8.34 -1.83
N ILE A 248 20.14 -8.17 -3.14
CA ILE A 248 19.93 -6.84 -3.73
C ILE A 248 18.43 -6.56 -3.66
N PRO A 249 17.98 -5.48 -3.00
CA PRO A 249 16.55 -5.19 -2.90
C PRO A 249 15.88 -5.04 -4.27
N PRO A 250 14.59 -5.39 -4.39
CA PRO A 250 13.80 -5.08 -5.57
C PRO A 250 13.83 -3.58 -5.87
N ASP A 251 13.98 -3.24 -7.15
CA ASP A 251 14.24 -1.88 -7.62
C ASP A 251 15.36 -1.21 -6.80
N PRO A 252 16.64 -1.50 -7.10
CA PRO A 252 17.73 -0.95 -6.33
C PRO A 252 17.72 0.58 -6.29
N LEU A 253 17.14 1.24 -7.29
CA LEU A 253 17.07 2.70 -7.42
C LEU A 253 15.91 3.35 -6.64
N ALA A 254 15.11 2.56 -5.90
CA ALA A 254 13.96 3.06 -5.15
C ALA A 254 14.30 4.17 -4.13
N GLU A 255 15.55 4.26 -3.65
CA GLU A 255 15.99 5.30 -2.72
C GLU A 255 16.09 6.68 -3.35
N PHE A 256 16.16 6.76 -4.68
CA PHE A 256 16.51 8.01 -5.37
C PHE A 256 15.58 9.19 -5.07
N PRO A 257 14.23 9.04 -5.06
CA PRO A 257 13.34 10.13 -4.68
C PRO A 257 13.60 10.64 -3.26
N ALA A 258 13.85 9.75 -2.31
CA ALA A 258 14.15 10.10 -0.92
C ALA A 258 15.50 10.81 -0.78
N MET A 259 16.54 10.32 -1.46
CA MET A 259 17.86 10.94 -1.44
C MET A 259 17.80 12.37 -1.96
N LEU A 260 17.19 12.59 -3.13
CA LEU A 260 17.00 13.93 -3.69
C LEU A 260 16.22 14.83 -2.73
N GLN A 261 15.15 14.30 -2.14
CA GLN A 261 14.30 15.09 -1.28
C GLN A 261 15.01 15.49 0.02
N LEU A 262 15.77 14.60 0.66
CA LEU A 262 16.46 14.88 1.92
C LEU A 262 17.62 15.87 1.77
N VAL A 263 18.19 16.01 0.58
CA VAL A 263 19.34 16.92 0.33
C VAL A 263 18.95 18.20 -0.39
N ASP A 264 17.70 18.30 -0.86
CA ASP A 264 17.12 19.56 -1.34
C ASP A 264 17.25 20.65 -0.27
N THR A 265 17.61 21.87 -0.66
CA THR A 265 17.91 22.97 0.27
C THR A 265 16.77 23.24 1.27
N LYS A 266 15.50 23.14 0.84
CA LYS A 266 14.35 23.35 1.74
C LYS A 266 14.27 22.26 2.81
N TRP A 267 14.48 21.00 2.43
CA TRP A 267 14.40 19.86 3.35
C TRP A 267 15.66 19.69 4.20
N TRP A 268 16.82 20.03 3.67
CA TRP A 268 18.08 20.04 4.39
C TRP A 268 18.03 21.02 5.57
N ASN A 269 17.55 22.24 5.32
CA ASN A 269 17.42 23.29 6.34
C ASN A 269 16.30 23.01 7.37
N ALA A 270 15.35 22.13 7.04
CA ALA A 270 14.29 21.72 7.96
C ALA A 270 14.71 20.57 8.89
N GLN A 271 15.81 19.89 8.60
CA GLN A 271 16.36 18.85 9.47
C GLN A 271 17.09 19.47 10.66
N ASN A 272 16.91 18.89 11.84
CA ASN A 272 17.79 19.17 12.97
C ASN A 272 19.17 18.51 12.77
N ALA A 273 20.15 18.86 13.61
CA ALA A 273 21.51 18.34 13.49
C ALA A 273 21.59 16.80 13.53
N ALA A 274 20.79 16.14 14.37
CA ALA A 274 20.75 14.69 14.45
C ALA A 274 20.18 14.05 13.17
N GLN A 275 19.15 14.67 12.57
CA GLN A 275 18.56 14.24 11.31
C GLN A 275 19.54 14.44 10.14
N GLN A 276 20.25 15.56 10.07
CA GLN A 276 21.30 15.81 9.07
C GLN A 276 22.42 14.76 9.17
N GLN A 277 22.91 14.49 10.38
CA GLN A 277 23.90 13.43 10.62
C GLN A 277 23.38 12.07 10.17
N LYS A 278 22.12 11.74 10.48
CA LYS A 278 21.48 10.49 10.07
C LYS A 278 21.33 10.38 8.55
N THR A 279 21.00 11.46 7.84
CA THR A 279 20.99 11.51 6.37
C THR A 279 22.37 11.16 5.81
N ILE A 280 23.43 11.80 6.30
CA ILE A 280 24.80 11.53 5.84
C ILE A 280 25.21 10.08 6.16
N GLN A 281 24.88 9.59 7.34
CA GLN A 281 25.17 8.20 7.76
C GLN A 281 24.50 7.20 6.82
N LEU A 282 23.21 7.38 6.50
CA LEU A 282 22.46 6.47 5.64
C LEU A 282 22.96 6.49 4.19
N LEU A 283 23.30 7.66 3.65
CA LEU A 283 23.92 7.76 2.32
C LEU A 283 25.29 7.08 2.27
N THR A 284 26.10 7.24 3.33
CA THR A 284 27.40 6.57 3.48
C THR A 284 27.25 5.05 3.54
N HIS A 285 26.28 4.57 4.33
CA HIS A 285 25.95 3.14 4.40
C HIS A 285 25.50 2.61 3.04
N LEU A 286 24.59 3.31 2.37
CA LEU A 286 24.05 2.89 1.07
C LEU A 286 25.15 2.79 0.01
N ALA A 287 26.08 3.76 -0.06
CA ALA A 287 27.21 3.73 -0.99
C ALA A 287 28.09 2.50 -0.73
N SER A 288 28.36 2.21 0.55
CA SER A 288 29.18 1.08 0.93
C SER A 288 28.53 -0.26 0.62
N VAL A 289 27.27 -0.48 1.03
CA VAL A 289 26.60 -1.77 0.81
C VAL A 289 26.31 -2.00 -0.67
N ALA A 290 26.02 -0.97 -1.47
CA ALA A 290 25.91 -1.09 -2.92
C ALA A 290 27.25 -1.53 -3.56
N GLY A 291 28.36 -0.91 -3.14
CA GLY A 291 29.70 -1.27 -3.59
C GLY A 291 30.13 -2.67 -3.15
N GLN A 292 29.78 -3.12 -1.95
CA GLN A 292 30.10 -4.47 -1.49
C GLN A 292 29.24 -5.52 -2.21
N ARG A 293 27.94 -5.25 -2.38
CA ARG A 293 26.99 -6.21 -2.92
C ARG A 293 27.20 -6.52 -4.40
N VAL A 294 27.65 -5.55 -5.20
CA VAL A 294 27.98 -5.79 -6.62
C VAL A 294 29.10 -6.82 -6.78
N VAL A 295 30.03 -6.92 -5.83
CA VAL A 295 31.11 -7.93 -5.83
C VAL A 295 30.56 -9.32 -5.50
N LEU A 296 29.59 -9.40 -4.60
CA LEU A 296 28.97 -10.67 -4.19
C LEU A 296 28.02 -11.24 -5.26
N ASN A 297 27.49 -10.39 -6.15
CA ASN A 297 26.58 -10.80 -7.22
C ASN A 297 26.92 -10.08 -8.54
N ASP A 298 28.06 -10.44 -9.12
CA ASP A 298 28.64 -9.76 -10.27
C ASP A 298 27.97 -10.13 -11.60
N THR A 299 26.84 -9.48 -11.89
CA THR A 299 26.17 -9.53 -13.19
C THR A 299 26.23 -8.16 -13.88
N ALA A 300 26.15 -8.13 -15.21
CA ALA A 300 26.15 -6.87 -15.95
C ALA A 300 25.01 -5.92 -15.53
N GLU A 301 23.83 -6.48 -15.27
CA GLU A 301 22.67 -5.73 -14.76
C GLU A 301 22.92 -5.16 -13.37
N ASN A 302 23.46 -5.96 -12.45
CA ASN A 302 23.79 -5.49 -11.10
C ASN A 302 24.88 -4.42 -11.12
N ARG A 303 25.88 -4.55 -11.99
CA ARG A 303 26.91 -3.51 -12.18
C ARG A 303 26.30 -2.20 -12.69
N ASP A 304 25.40 -2.24 -13.66
CA ASP A 304 24.72 -1.05 -14.18
C ASP A 304 23.82 -0.40 -13.11
N ALA A 305 23.06 -1.21 -12.37
CA ALA A 305 22.19 -0.72 -11.31
C ALA A 305 22.97 -0.11 -10.13
N MET A 306 24.02 -0.80 -9.64
CA MET A 306 24.82 -0.31 -8.51
C MET A 306 25.68 0.89 -8.88
N SER A 307 26.22 0.94 -10.11
CA SER A 307 26.91 2.14 -10.60
C SER A 307 25.94 3.33 -10.68
N SER A 308 24.76 3.13 -11.26
CA SER A 308 23.71 4.17 -11.30
C SER A 308 23.33 4.67 -9.90
N MET A 309 23.21 3.77 -8.93
CA MET A 309 22.96 4.12 -7.53
C MET A 309 24.11 4.94 -6.92
N ILE A 310 25.35 4.48 -7.03
CA ILE A 310 26.54 5.17 -6.50
C ILE A 310 26.67 6.58 -7.08
N LYS A 311 26.40 6.76 -8.38
CA LYS A 311 26.38 8.08 -9.02
C LYS A 311 25.32 9.01 -8.42
N LYS A 312 24.12 8.50 -8.13
CA LYS A 312 23.03 9.27 -7.49
C LYS A 312 23.37 9.63 -6.04
N ILE A 313 24.00 8.72 -5.29
CA ILE A 313 24.47 8.99 -3.93
C ILE A 313 25.54 10.09 -3.97
N SER A 314 26.51 10.00 -4.90
CA SER A 314 27.56 11.00 -5.09
C SER A 314 26.97 12.40 -5.35
N GLY A 315 25.99 12.51 -6.26
CA GLY A 315 25.28 13.77 -6.49
C GLY A 315 24.54 14.30 -5.24
N SER A 316 23.97 13.40 -4.42
CA SER A 316 23.29 13.79 -3.18
C SER A 316 24.27 14.29 -2.11
N ILE A 317 25.43 13.65 -1.99
CA ILE A 317 26.52 14.10 -1.11
C ILE A 317 27.12 15.42 -1.62
N GLY A 318 27.25 15.61 -2.93
CA GLY A 318 27.65 16.87 -3.54
C GLY A 318 26.69 18.01 -3.18
N ALA A 319 25.37 17.77 -3.24
CA ALA A 319 24.37 18.74 -2.81
C ALA A 319 24.50 19.10 -1.31
N ILE A 320 24.75 18.11 -0.44
CA ILE A 320 25.04 18.35 0.98
C ILE A 320 26.31 19.20 1.13
N ALA A 321 27.36 18.90 0.38
CA ALA A 321 28.62 19.64 0.41
C ALA A 321 28.42 21.11 0.02
N ILE A 322 27.60 21.41 -0.98
CA ILE A 322 27.21 22.77 -1.36
C ILE A 322 26.45 23.44 -0.21
N ASN A 323 25.41 22.79 0.33
CA ASN A 323 24.59 23.33 1.42
C ASN A 323 25.39 23.58 2.71
N THR A 324 26.56 22.95 2.87
CA THR A 324 27.42 23.05 4.07
C THR A 324 28.76 23.74 3.79
N ASN A 325 28.94 24.33 2.61
CA ASN A 325 30.16 25.01 2.18
C ASN A 325 31.44 24.15 2.29
N LYS A 326 31.38 22.92 1.76
CA LYS A 326 32.49 21.94 1.73
C LYS A 326 32.93 21.59 0.29
N PRO A 327 33.50 22.54 -0.47
CA PRO A 327 33.82 22.33 -1.88
C PRO A 327 34.85 21.20 -2.13
N ALA A 328 35.72 20.90 -1.17
CA ALA A 328 36.64 19.77 -1.27
C ALA A 328 35.91 18.42 -1.38
N LEU A 329 34.82 18.25 -0.62
CA LEU A 329 34.00 17.05 -0.67
C LEU A 329 33.26 16.92 -2.00
N GLU A 330 32.67 18.02 -2.47
CA GLU A 330 31.97 18.08 -3.75
C GLU A 330 32.91 17.68 -4.90
N ASN A 331 34.08 18.30 -4.97
CA ASN A 331 35.10 17.98 -5.96
C ASN A 331 35.51 16.50 -5.89
N LYS A 332 35.64 15.95 -4.68
CA LYS A 332 36.00 14.54 -4.52
C LYS A 332 34.88 13.59 -4.98
N MET A 333 33.62 13.91 -4.73
CA MET A 333 32.47 13.14 -5.22
C MET A 333 32.42 13.11 -6.75
N ASN A 334 32.67 14.27 -7.39
CA ASN A 334 32.77 14.39 -8.84
C ASN A 334 33.93 13.58 -9.42
N GLU A 335 35.11 13.62 -8.78
CA GLU A 335 36.29 12.85 -9.18
C GLU A 335 36.04 11.34 -9.08
N LEU A 336 35.55 10.86 -7.93
CA LEU A 336 35.33 9.44 -7.68
C LEU A 336 34.33 8.79 -8.64
N THR A 337 33.35 9.56 -9.10
CA THR A 337 32.32 9.07 -10.03
C THR A 337 32.61 9.40 -11.50
N LYS A 338 33.76 10.01 -11.78
CA LYS A 338 34.22 10.24 -13.15
C LYS A 338 34.49 8.90 -13.84
N GLY A 339 33.80 8.65 -14.95
CA GLY A 339 33.93 7.40 -15.70
C GLY A 339 33.09 6.24 -15.16
N LEU A 340 32.24 6.48 -14.15
CA LEU A 340 31.33 5.46 -13.64
C LEU A 340 30.30 5.05 -14.71
N GLY A 341 30.25 3.77 -15.07
CA GLY A 341 29.36 3.26 -16.11
C GLY A 341 29.42 1.75 -16.34
N LYS A 342 28.73 1.30 -17.41
CA LYS A 342 28.45 -0.12 -17.72
C LYS A 342 29.69 -1.01 -17.91
N THR A 343 30.84 -0.41 -18.25
CA THR A 343 32.08 -1.14 -18.54
C THR A 343 32.95 -1.39 -17.31
N MET A 344 32.61 -0.82 -16.15
CA MET A 344 33.37 -1.04 -14.93
C MET A 344 33.18 -2.45 -14.41
N THR A 345 34.23 -2.97 -13.78
CA THR A 345 34.17 -4.23 -13.03
C THR A 345 33.50 -4.01 -11.67
N ALA A 346 32.99 -5.08 -11.05
CA ALA A 346 32.42 -5.01 -9.72
C ALA A 346 33.42 -4.46 -8.68
N GLN A 347 34.70 -4.82 -8.78
CA GLN A 347 35.75 -4.34 -7.87
C GLN A 347 36.01 -2.84 -8.03
N GLN A 348 35.96 -2.31 -9.26
CA GLN A 348 36.11 -0.87 -9.47
C GLN A 348 34.90 -0.10 -8.90
N ILE A 349 33.68 -0.63 -9.06
CA ILE A 349 32.47 -0.04 -8.46
C ILE A 349 32.56 -0.06 -6.93
N ALA A 350 33.01 -1.18 -6.35
CA ALA A 350 33.24 -1.30 -4.91
C ALA A 350 34.27 -0.30 -4.39
N ALA A 351 35.37 -0.12 -5.12
CA ALA A 351 36.42 0.84 -4.80
C ALA A 351 35.90 2.29 -4.80
N VAL A 352 35.01 2.65 -5.73
CA VAL A 352 34.35 3.96 -5.71
C VAL A 352 33.48 4.12 -4.46
N GLY A 353 32.65 3.12 -4.13
CA GLY A 353 31.85 3.13 -2.90
C GLY A 353 32.70 3.30 -1.64
N ALA A 354 33.82 2.57 -1.53
CA ALA A 354 34.76 2.70 -0.41
C ALA A 354 35.46 4.08 -0.38
N GLY A 355 35.84 4.60 -1.55
CA GLY A 355 36.41 5.95 -1.68
C GLY A 355 35.45 7.04 -1.21
N MET A 356 34.15 6.90 -1.50
CA MET A 356 33.13 7.82 -1.01
C MET A 356 33.03 7.81 0.52
N VAL A 357 33.01 6.61 1.13
CA VAL A 357 33.00 6.47 2.60
C VAL A 357 34.19 7.20 3.23
N THR A 358 35.38 7.01 2.69
CA THR A 358 36.60 7.68 3.17
C THR A 358 36.49 9.20 3.07
N ALA A 359 36.06 9.72 1.91
CA ALA A 359 35.93 11.16 1.68
C ALA A 359 34.87 11.80 2.60
N ILE A 360 33.72 11.16 2.78
CA ILE A 360 32.66 11.66 3.68
C ILE A 360 33.15 11.71 5.12
N ARG A 361 33.81 10.65 5.62
CA ARG A 361 34.27 10.60 7.01
C ARG A 361 35.42 11.57 7.31
N ALA A 362 36.19 11.97 6.30
CA ALA A 362 37.19 13.03 6.46
C ALA A 362 36.56 14.40 6.79
N GLU A 363 35.36 14.66 6.28
CA GLU A 363 34.63 15.93 6.43
C GLU A 363 33.57 15.89 7.53
N TYR A 364 33.10 14.69 7.87
CA TYR A 364 32.08 14.41 8.87
C TYR A 364 32.55 13.30 9.81
N SER A 365 33.40 13.65 10.78
CA SER A 365 34.03 12.69 11.69
C SER A 365 33.05 11.91 12.59
N THR A 366 31.83 12.44 12.78
CA THR A 366 30.75 11.77 13.53
C THR A 366 30.04 10.67 12.75
N VAL A 367 30.36 10.50 11.45
CA VAL A 367 29.86 9.40 10.62
C VAL A 367 30.62 8.12 10.97
N GLY A 368 29.88 7.16 11.51
CA GLY A 368 30.37 5.82 11.85
C GLY A 368 30.75 4.99 10.62
N PRO A 369 31.51 3.90 10.81
CA PRO A 369 31.82 2.98 9.73
C PRO A 369 30.53 2.32 9.18
N PRO A 370 30.45 2.07 7.86
CA PRO A 370 29.32 1.37 7.28
C PRO A 370 29.30 -0.12 7.65
N PRO A 371 28.15 -0.81 7.50
CA PRO A 371 28.06 -2.26 7.66
C PRO A 371 29.01 -2.99 6.70
N THR A 372 29.62 -4.07 7.19
CA THR A 372 30.35 -5.02 6.35
C THR A 372 29.44 -6.19 6.02
N LEU A 373 29.26 -6.46 4.73
CA LEU A 373 28.50 -7.62 4.27
C LEU A 373 29.34 -8.88 4.50
N ALA A 374 28.72 -9.90 5.10
CA ALA A 374 29.36 -11.20 5.19
C ALA A 374 29.64 -11.72 3.77
N ALA A 375 30.84 -12.30 3.55
CA ALA A 375 31.09 -13.06 2.34
C ALA A 375 30.02 -14.16 2.28
N THR A 376 29.19 -14.16 1.22
CA THR A 376 28.21 -15.22 1.03
C THR A 376 28.97 -16.53 0.96
N ASN A 377 28.70 -17.47 1.86
CA ASN A 377 29.16 -18.84 1.69
C ASN A 377 28.75 -19.27 0.28
N PRO A 378 29.66 -19.80 -0.55
CA PRO A 378 29.32 -20.20 -1.91
C PRO A 378 28.08 -21.08 -1.84
N ALA A 379 27.03 -20.70 -2.58
CA ALA A 379 25.80 -21.46 -2.65
C ALA A 379 26.18 -22.93 -2.86
N PRO A 380 25.66 -23.88 -2.06
CA PRO A 380 25.99 -25.30 -2.20
C PRO A 380 25.87 -25.65 -3.67
N ALA A 381 26.97 -26.13 -4.28
CA ALA A 381 26.97 -26.50 -5.68
C ALA A 381 25.77 -27.42 -5.89
N THR A 382 24.80 -26.98 -6.69
CA THR A 382 23.66 -27.82 -7.07
C THR A 382 24.25 -29.00 -7.81
N THR A 383 24.48 -30.11 -7.09
CA THR A 383 24.78 -31.40 -7.66
C THR A 383 23.60 -31.71 -8.56
N LYS A 384 23.83 -31.54 -9.86
CA LYS A 384 22.90 -31.92 -10.91
C LYS A 384 22.59 -33.40 -10.68
N ALA A 385 21.44 -33.68 -10.06
CA ALA A 385 21.01 -35.04 -9.80
C ALA A 385 21.02 -35.75 -11.16
N GLY A 386 21.82 -36.81 -11.26
CA GLY A 386 21.89 -37.63 -12.47
C GLY A 386 20.48 -38.04 -12.85
N ALA A 387 20.09 -37.70 -14.08
CA ALA A 387 18.88 -38.26 -14.67
C ALA A 387 19.06 -39.78 -14.79
N PRO A 388 18.08 -40.61 -14.36
CA PRO A 388 18.06 -42.02 -14.71
C PRO A 388 17.86 -42.24 -16.21
#